data_AF-A0A6G3MGI5-F1
#
_entry.id   AF-A0A6G3MGI5-F1
#
_cell.length_a   1.000
_cell.length_b   1.000
_cell.length_c   1.000
_cell.angle_alpha   90.00
_cell.angle_beta   90.00
_cell.angle_gamma   90.00
#
_symmetry.space_group_name_H-M   'P 1'
#
loop_
_entity.id
_entity.type
_entity.pdbx_description
1 polymer ?
#
loop_
_entity_poly.entity_id
_entity_poly.type
_entity_poly.pdbx_seq_one_letter_code
_entity_poly.pdbx_strand_id
1 'polypeptide(L)'
;ITPIKGALTNYIYLCELNKTIPIEKHEHRRVILRLYGEISGSHEKFYEILIFNILSERKLGPKLLGAFKNGRIEQYIESRALSVAELREGSYLERIARKMAKFHLLEIPFDKRPKYITRFVEKYLPHIHRAFENNEDMTQRQKEIINTLASRNVIKEYEDLKVALEKMNSLTVYCHNDVQEGNLLVLPSNYSSPQLEQIMVIDFEYSYYGYRGYDIGNHFCEFIMQNVSDKPLGFDYDPGCYPTHQQQMAFAEAYLNCISEELKNSNDSSRNYFLTSPDSLIKEANHHSLMSHLFWGFWGVAQHYLSHIDFPFLVRIDSNI
;
A
#
# COMPACT_ATOMS: atom_id res chain seq x y z
N ILE A 1 25.08 -9.82 4.84
CA ILE A 1 23.92 -8.90 5.00
C ILE A 1 23.83 -8.12 3.71
N THR A 2 22.66 -8.11 3.07
CA THR A 2 22.46 -7.51 1.76
C THR A 2 21.28 -6.54 1.82
N PRO A 3 21.42 -5.27 1.43
CA PRO A 3 20.29 -4.34 1.39
C PRO A 3 19.28 -4.77 0.32
N ILE A 4 17.99 -4.68 0.64
CA ILE A 4 16.89 -4.86 -0.31
C ILE A 4 16.43 -3.49 -0.77
N LYS A 5 16.46 -3.25 -2.08
CA LYS A 5 16.02 -1.98 -2.68
C LYS A 5 14.50 -1.91 -2.78
N GLY A 6 13.96 -0.69 -2.89
CA GLY A 6 12.54 -0.44 -3.18
C GLY A 6 11.68 0.02 -1.99
N ALA A 7 12.20 -0.02 -0.77
CA ALA A 7 11.51 0.53 0.39
C ALA A 7 11.75 2.05 0.52
N LEU A 8 10.67 2.83 0.58
CA LEU A 8 10.70 4.30 0.66
C LEU A 8 10.41 4.84 2.08
N THR A 9 10.15 3.96 3.03
CA THR A 9 9.80 4.30 4.43
C THR A 9 10.73 3.63 5.44
N ASN A 10 11.26 2.45 5.11
CA ASN A 10 12.04 1.59 6.00
C ASN A 10 13.33 1.12 5.33
N TYR A 11 14.34 0.77 6.14
CA TYR A 11 15.55 0.10 5.64
C TYR A 11 15.40 -1.41 5.80
N ILE A 12 15.51 -2.15 4.69
CA ILE A 12 15.30 -3.60 4.67
C ILE A 12 16.60 -4.31 4.28
N TYR A 13 16.98 -5.33 5.04
CA TYR A 13 18.17 -6.13 4.79
C TYR A 13 17.85 -7.63 4.82
N LEU A 14 18.40 -8.37 3.86
CA LEU A 14 18.50 -9.83 3.92
C LEU A 14 19.72 -10.22 4.75
N CYS A 15 19.50 -10.93 5.84
CA CYS A 15 20.54 -11.50 6.68
C CYS A 15 20.61 -13.01 6.42
N GLU A 16 21.79 -13.51 6.01
CA GLU A 16 22.01 -14.92 5.68
C GLU A 16 23.24 -15.47 6.42
N LEU A 17 23.08 -16.64 7.04
CA LEU A 17 24.19 -17.43 7.55
C LEU A 17 24.90 -18.18 6.42
N ASN A 18 26.23 -18.18 6.45
CA ASN A 18 27.04 -18.92 5.48
C ASN A 18 26.60 -20.40 5.42
N LYS A 19 26.49 -20.95 4.21
CA LYS A 19 26.07 -22.33 3.93
C LYS A 19 26.88 -23.38 4.69
N THR A 20 28.13 -23.07 5.05
CA THR A 20 29.01 -23.96 5.82
C THR A 20 28.65 -24.05 7.30
N ILE A 21 27.86 -23.11 7.83
CA ILE A 21 27.45 -23.09 9.24
C ILE A 21 26.20 -23.97 9.38
N PRO A 22 26.22 -25.01 10.24
CA PRO A 22 25.05 -25.81 10.53
C PRO A 22 23.99 -24.96 11.24
N ILE A 23 22.72 -25.22 10.96
CA ILE A 23 21.60 -24.59 11.65
C ILE A 23 21.07 -25.55 12.72
N GLU A 24 20.74 -25.03 13.89
CA GLU A 24 19.99 -25.81 14.89
C GLU A 24 18.51 -25.94 14.50
N LYS A 25 17.77 -26.85 15.15
CA LYS A 25 16.43 -27.31 14.75
C LYS A 25 15.36 -26.22 14.60
N HIS A 26 15.62 -25.00 15.06
CA HIS A 26 14.69 -23.87 15.03
C HIS A 26 15.31 -22.58 14.48
N GLU A 27 16.53 -22.63 13.97
CA GLU A 27 17.20 -21.46 13.42
C GLU A 27 16.84 -21.24 11.95
N HIS A 28 16.65 -19.98 11.58
CA HIS A 28 16.45 -19.57 10.20
C HIS A 28 17.78 -19.21 9.55
N ARG A 29 18.14 -19.90 8.46
CA ARG A 29 19.34 -19.57 7.68
C ARG A 29 19.27 -18.16 7.08
N ARG A 30 18.07 -17.73 6.69
CA ARG A 30 17.79 -16.42 6.09
C ARG A 30 16.66 -15.75 6.86
N VAL A 31 16.83 -14.47 7.19
CA VAL A 31 15.83 -13.62 7.84
C VAL A 31 15.83 -12.23 7.20
N ILE A 32 14.71 -11.54 7.31
CA ILE A 32 14.62 -10.12 6.95
C ILE A 32 14.81 -9.30 8.21
N LEU A 33 15.76 -8.37 8.18
CA LEU A 33 15.92 -7.32 9.17
C LEU A 33 15.28 -6.05 8.62
N ARG A 34 14.25 -5.55 9.28
CA ARG A 34 13.62 -4.27 8.96
C ARG A 34 13.91 -3.26 10.06
N LEU A 35 14.47 -2.12 9.68
CA LEU A 35 14.73 -0.99 10.56
C LEU A 35 13.77 0.14 10.20
N TYR A 36 13.07 0.66 11.20
CA TYR A 36 12.11 1.74 10.98
C TYR A 36 12.83 3.05 10.65
N GLY A 37 12.32 3.75 9.65
CA GLY A 37 12.74 5.13 9.38
C GLY A 37 12.42 6.08 10.54
N GLU A 38 13.01 7.27 10.49
CA GLU A 38 12.76 8.34 11.47
C GLU A 38 11.37 9.00 11.32
N ILE A 39 10.68 8.67 10.23
CA ILE A 39 9.47 9.35 9.75
C ILE A 39 8.20 8.85 10.46
N SER A 40 8.22 7.59 10.90
CA SER A 40 7.13 7.01 11.68
C SER A 40 7.26 7.40 13.15
N GLY A 41 6.18 7.98 13.70
CA GLY A 41 6.10 8.31 15.12
C GLY A 41 6.09 7.06 15.99
N SER A 42 6.30 7.23 17.30
CA SER A 42 6.34 6.12 18.26
C SER A 42 5.02 5.34 18.31
N HIS A 43 3.89 6.03 18.11
CA HIS A 43 2.57 5.43 18.05
C HIS A 43 2.46 4.54 16.80
N GLU A 44 2.76 5.07 15.61
CA GLU A 44 2.68 4.33 14.35
C GLU A 44 3.56 3.08 14.37
N LYS A 45 4.79 3.18 14.89
CA LYS A 45 5.69 2.02 15.06
C LYS A 45 5.10 0.93 15.97
N PHE A 46 4.45 1.33 17.07
CA PHE A 46 3.78 0.37 17.96
C PHE A 46 2.59 -0.32 17.27
N TYR A 47 1.77 0.44 16.55
CA TYR A 47 0.64 -0.11 15.81
C TYR A 47 1.10 -1.08 14.73
N GLU A 48 2.13 -0.72 13.97
CA GLU A 48 2.69 -1.58 12.93
C GLU A 48 3.15 -2.94 13.49
N ILE A 49 3.89 -2.96 14.60
CA ILE A 49 4.31 -4.22 15.26
C ILE A 49 3.09 -5.04 15.68
N LEU A 50 2.07 -4.40 16.24
CA LEU A 50 0.86 -5.09 16.70
C LEU A 50 0.08 -5.71 15.54
N ILE A 51 -0.11 -4.97 14.44
CA ILE A 51 -0.71 -5.49 13.20
C ILE A 51 0.11 -6.65 12.66
N PHE A 52 1.42 -6.46 12.53
CA PHE A 52 2.32 -7.48 12.00
C PHE A 52 2.24 -8.77 12.83
N ASN A 53 2.21 -8.65 14.16
CA ASN A 53 2.07 -9.80 15.04
C ASN A 53 0.72 -10.51 14.87
N ILE A 54 -0.39 -9.77 14.80
CA ILE A 54 -1.73 -10.34 14.56
C ILE A 54 -1.77 -11.12 13.24
N LEU A 55 -1.21 -10.55 12.16
CA LEU A 55 -1.22 -11.17 10.83
C LEU A 55 -0.25 -12.35 10.76
N SER A 56 0.90 -12.28 11.44
CA SER A 56 1.83 -13.40 11.64
C SER A 56 1.14 -14.58 12.32
N GLU A 57 0.45 -14.37 13.45
CA GLU A 57 -0.27 -15.41 14.18
C GLU A 57 -1.42 -16.02 13.37
N ARG A 58 -2.08 -15.22 12.52
CA ARG A 58 -3.10 -15.68 11.58
C ARG A 58 -2.54 -16.33 10.31
N LYS A 59 -1.22 -16.42 10.16
CA LYS A 59 -0.52 -16.95 8.96
C LYS A 59 -0.88 -16.20 7.67
N LEU A 60 -1.15 -14.90 7.79
CA LEU A 60 -1.52 -14.02 6.68
C LEU A 60 -0.34 -13.20 6.14
N GLY A 61 0.83 -13.32 6.77
CA GLY A 61 2.08 -12.70 6.35
C GLY A 61 3.30 -13.47 6.89
N PRO A 62 4.51 -12.91 6.74
CA PRO A 62 5.72 -13.49 7.30
C PRO A 62 5.65 -13.62 8.82
N LYS A 63 6.28 -14.65 9.37
CA LYS A 63 6.38 -14.78 10.84
C LYS A 63 7.24 -13.68 11.44
N LEU A 64 6.77 -13.12 12.56
CA LEU A 64 7.59 -12.26 13.42
C LEU A 64 8.54 -13.12 14.24
N LEU A 65 9.85 -12.99 14.01
CA LEU A 65 10.89 -13.74 14.72
C LEU A 65 11.44 -12.98 15.93
N GLY A 66 11.37 -11.65 15.89
CA GLY A 66 11.74 -10.78 17.01
C GLY A 66 11.39 -9.33 16.73
N ALA A 67 11.17 -8.55 17.79
CA ALA A 67 10.92 -7.12 17.73
C ALA A 67 11.83 -6.40 18.72
N PHE A 68 12.29 -5.20 18.35
CA PHE A 68 13.12 -4.35 19.19
C PHE A 68 12.78 -2.88 18.93
N LYS A 69 13.37 -1.97 19.71
CA LYS A 69 12.96 -0.55 19.76
C LYS A 69 12.84 0.14 18.37
N ASN A 70 13.74 -0.20 17.44
CA ASN A 70 13.86 0.46 16.15
C ASN A 70 13.65 -0.48 14.95
N GLY A 71 13.01 -1.63 15.14
CA GLY A 71 12.81 -2.57 14.05
C GLY A 71 12.33 -3.94 14.46
N ARG A 72 12.34 -4.85 13.49
CA ARG A 72 11.93 -6.25 13.67
C ARG A 72 12.75 -7.19 12.80
N ILE A 73 12.72 -8.46 13.20
CA ILE A 73 13.24 -9.59 12.44
C ILE A 73 12.04 -10.41 11.97
N GLU A 74 11.97 -10.63 10.67
CA GLU A 74 10.87 -11.34 10.01
C GLU A 74 11.39 -12.61 9.33
N GLN A 75 10.50 -13.59 9.18
CA GLN A 75 10.78 -14.76 8.35
C GLN A 75 11.07 -14.31 6.91
N TYR A 76 12.19 -14.77 6.36
CA TYR A 76 12.41 -14.68 4.92
C TYR A 76 11.54 -15.69 4.18
N ILE A 77 10.81 -15.23 3.18
CA ILE A 77 10.02 -16.05 2.27
C ILE A 77 10.75 -16.05 0.93
N GLU A 78 11.04 -17.24 0.40
CA GLU A 78 11.57 -17.38 -0.96
C GLU A 78 10.48 -16.99 -1.94
N SER A 79 10.57 -15.78 -2.49
CA SER A 79 9.56 -15.19 -3.37
C SER A 79 10.17 -14.07 -4.20
N ARG A 80 9.38 -13.54 -5.12
CA ARG A 80 9.67 -12.29 -5.83
C ARG A 80 8.49 -11.34 -5.67
N ALA A 81 8.74 -10.04 -5.69
CA ALA A 81 7.68 -9.06 -5.88
C ALA A 81 7.07 -9.19 -7.29
N LEU A 82 5.84 -8.73 -7.43
CA LEU A 82 5.25 -8.51 -8.75
C LEU A 82 5.94 -7.31 -9.41
N SER A 83 5.89 -7.29 -10.73
CA SER A 83 6.13 -6.09 -11.52
C SER A 83 4.82 -5.34 -11.78
N VAL A 84 4.94 -4.05 -12.10
CA VAL A 84 3.78 -3.23 -12.49
C VAL A 84 3.04 -3.83 -13.70
N ALA A 85 3.77 -4.40 -14.66
CA ALA A 85 3.17 -5.08 -15.81
C ALA A 85 2.28 -6.26 -15.37
N GLU A 86 2.74 -7.05 -14.40
CA GLU A 86 2.00 -8.20 -13.89
C GLU A 86 0.74 -7.79 -13.10
N LEU A 87 0.69 -6.60 -12.50
CA LEU A 87 -0.56 -6.10 -11.89
C LEU A 87 -1.71 -6.06 -12.89
N ARG A 88 -1.39 -5.84 -14.17
CA ARG A 88 -2.32 -5.64 -15.28
C ARG A 88 -2.73 -6.94 -15.97
N GLU A 89 -2.05 -8.05 -15.68
CA GLU A 89 -2.26 -9.35 -16.31
C GLU A 89 -3.45 -10.08 -15.68
N GLY A 90 -4.33 -10.65 -16.52
CA GLY A 90 -5.62 -11.21 -16.07
C GLY A 90 -5.53 -12.23 -14.93
N SER A 91 -4.55 -13.14 -14.94
CA SER A 91 -4.41 -14.15 -13.87
C SER A 91 -3.92 -13.55 -12.54
N TYR A 92 -3.07 -12.53 -12.57
CA TYR A 92 -2.63 -11.85 -11.36
C TYR A 92 -3.69 -10.88 -10.86
N LEU A 93 -4.35 -10.16 -11.76
CA LEU A 93 -5.49 -9.28 -11.48
C LEU A 93 -6.57 -10.01 -10.65
N GLU A 94 -6.98 -11.20 -11.09
CA GLU A 94 -7.95 -12.03 -10.37
C GLU A 94 -7.43 -12.44 -8.97
N ARG A 95 -6.17 -12.90 -8.89
CA ARG A 95 -5.55 -13.33 -7.62
C ARG A 95 -5.44 -12.18 -6.61
N ILE A 96 -5.07 -10.98 -7.08
CA ILE A 96 -4.97 -9.78 -6.24
C ILE A 96 -6.35 -9.37 -5.76
N ALA A 97 -7.36 -9.33 -6.65
CA ALA A 97 -8.74 -9.01 -6.29
C ALA A 97 -9.26 -9.94 -5.18
N ARG A 98 -9.01 -11.25 -5.31
CA ARG A 98 -9.36 -12.25 -4.29
C ARG A 98 -8.60 -12.03 -2.98
N LYS A 99 -7.31 -11.70 -3.03
CA LYS A 99 -6.50 -11.43 -1.82
C LYS A 99 -6.98 -10.19 -1.08
N MET A 100 -7.26 -9.11 -1.79
CA MET A 100 -7.86 -7.90 -1.22
C MET A 100 -9.24 -8.19 -0.62
N ALA A 101 -10.08 -8.99 -1.30
CA ALA A 101 -11.39 -9.40 -0.76
C ALA A 101 -11.26 -10.12 0.59
N LYS A 102 -10.37 -11.11 0.69
CA LYS A 102 -10.10 -11.82 1.95
C LYS A 102 -9.53 -10.89 3.03
N PHE A 103 -8.65 -9.96 2.64
CA PHE A 103 -8.08 -8.97 3.55
C PHE A 103 -9.15 -8.02 4.11
N HIS A 104 -10.05 -7.52 3.26
CA HIS A 104 -11.17 -6.66 3.64
C HIS A 104 -12.20 -7.36 4.55
N LEU A 105 -12.26 -8.69 4.53
CA LEU A 105 -13.11 -9.48 5.43
C LEU A 105 -12.52 -9.61 6.85
N LEU A 106 -11.26 -9.24 7.06
CA LEU A 106 -10.61 -9.38 8.36
C LEU A 106 -11.26 -8.50 9.43
N GLU A 107 -11.48 -9.10 10.58
CA GLU A 107 -11.88 -8.42 11.81
C GLU A 107 -10.67 -8.26 12.71
N ILE A 108 -10.27 -7.01 12.95
CA ILE A 108 -9.11 -6.63 13.74
C ILE A 108 -9.58 -5.70 14.87
N PRO A 109 -9.12 -5.87 16.12
CA PRO A 109 -9.65 -5.14 17.28
C PRO A 109 -9.14 -3.69 17.37
N PHE A 110 -9.45 -2.86 16.36
CA PHE A 110 -9.13 -1.43 16.32
C PHE A 110 -10.37 -0.57 16.09
N ASP A 111 -10.19 0.74 16.23
CA ASP A 111 -11.19 1.72 15.85
C ASP A 111 -11.54 1.56 14.36
N LYS A 112 -12.82 1.27 14.09
CA LYS A 112 -13.33 1.01 12.75
C LYS A 112 -13.68 2.27 11.97
N ARG A 113 -13.52 3.48 12.54
CA ARG A 113 -13.83 4.72 11.82
C ARG A 113 -12.84 4.92 10.67
N PRO A 114 -13.29 5.21 9.43
CA PRO A 114 -12.44 5.33 8.25
C PRO A 114 -11.70 6.69 8.19
N LYS A 115 -10.94 7.00 9.25
CA LYS A 115 -10.26 8.28 9.44
C LYS A 115 -8.75 8.20 9.21
N TYR A 116 -8.21 7.03 8.89
CA TYR A 116 -6.77 6.83 8.84
C TYR A 116 -6.10 7.70 7.77
N ILE A 117 -6.57 7.60 6.52
CA ILE A 117 -6.05 8.39 5.40
C ILE A 117 -6.17 9.90 5.67
N THR A 118 -7.33 10.37 6.13
CA THR A 118 -7.53 11.81 6.41
C THR A 118 -6.66 12.31 7.56
N ARG A 119 -6.43 11.50 8.60
CA ARG A 119 -5.50 11.85 9.69
C ARG A 119 -4.06 12.01 9.20
N PHE A 120 -3.62 11.19 8.26
CA PHE A 120 -2.29 11.33 7.66
C PHE A 120 -2.21 12.57 6.77
N VAL A 121 -3.24 12.85 5.97
CA VAL A 121 -3.30 14.11 5.20
C VAL A 121 -3.19 15.31 6.14
N GLU A 122 -3.95 15.33 7.24
CA GLU A 122 -3.90 16.39 8.25
C GLU A 122 -2.49 16.53 8.88
N LYS A 123 -1.77 15.42 9.07
CA LYS A 123 -0.36 15.42 9.52
C LYS A 123 0.59 16.01 8.47
N TYR A 124 0.28 15.88 7.18
CA TYR A 124 1.10 16.41 6.09
C TYR A 124 0.84 17.89 5.79
N LEU A 125 -0.36 18.41 6.08
CA LEU A 125 -0.74 19.80 5.79
C LEU A 125 0.29 20.86 6.25
N PRO A 126 0.88 20.80 7.46
CA PRO A 126 1.90 21.77 7.87
C PRO A 126 3.12 21.82 6.93
N HIS A 127 3.52 20.68 6.35
CA HIS A 127 4.62 20.61 5.40
C HIS A 127 4.23 21.20 4.04
N ILE A 128 2.97 21.05 3.64
CA ILE A 128 2.43 21.67 2.42
C ILE A 128 2.41 23.20 2.57
N HIS A 129 1.90 23.72 3.69
CA HIS A 129 1.91 25.14 3.99
C HIS A 129 3.34 25.70 4.00
N ARG A 130 4.27 25.00 4.64
CA ARG A 130 5.69 25.35 4.62
C ARG A 130 6.25 25.43 3.20
N ALA A 131 5.93 24.47 2.33
CA ALA A 131 6.38 24.50 0.94
C ALA A 131 5.83 25.70 0.16
N PHE A 132 4.59 26.08 0.41
CA PHE A 132 3.96 27.24 -0.23
C PHE A 132 4.53 28.57 0.26
N GLU A 133 4.90 28.66 1.54
CA GLU A 133 5.41 29.88 2.17
C GLU A 133 6.92 30.07 1.99
N ASN A 134 7.70 28.98 2.06
CA ASN A 134 9.16 29.03 2.02
C ASN A 134 9.74 27.84 1.23
N ASN A 135 10.09 28.12 -0.02
CA ASN A 135 10.73 27.18 -0.94
C ASN A 135 12.09 27.66 -1.45
N GLU A 136 12.77 28.59 -0.76
CA GLU A 136 14.01 29.20 -1.27
C GLU A 136 15.11 28.16 -1.55
N ASP A 137 15.25 27.17 -0.66
CA ASP A 137 16.22 26.07 -0.75
C ASP A 137 15.89 25.01 -1.82
N MET A 138 14.73 25.13 -2.49
CA MET A 138 14.33 24.21 -3.56
C MET A 138 14.97 24.57 -4.90
N THR A 139 15.22 23.53 -5.70
CA THR A 139 15.60 23.67 -7.12
C THR A 139 14.49 24.37 -7.91
N GLN A 140 14.84 24.93 -9.07
CA GLN A 140 13.85 25.59 -9.95
C GLN A 140 12.68 24.66 -10.33
N ARG A 141 12.97 23.38 -10.63
CA ARG A 141 11.92 22.41 -10.95
C ARG A 141 10.99 22.13 -9.78
N GLN A 142 11.54 21.98 -8.58
CA GLN A 142 10.73 21.78 -7.37
C GLN A 142 9.83 23.00 -7.09
N LYS A 143 10.35 24.22 -7.28
CA LYS A 143 9.56 25.46 -7.17
C LYS A 143 8.39 25.48 -8.16
N GLU A 144 8.60 25.09 -9.41
CA GLU A 144 7.53 24.99 -10.41
C GLU A 144 6.42 24.02 -9.98
N ILE A 145 6.79 22.86 -9.45
CA ILE A 145 5.84 21.86 -8.95
C ILE A 145 5.03 22.44 -7.78
N ILE A 146 5.70 22.99 -6.77
CA ILE A 146 5.06 23.59 -5.61
C ILE A 146 4.16 24.77 -5.98
N ASN A 147 4.59 25.64 -6.89
CA ASN A 147 3.79 26.75 -7.38
C ASN A 147 2.54 26.27 -8.15
N THR A 148 2.66 25.17 -8.91
CA THR A 148 1.52 24.55 -9.60
C THR A 148 0.49 24.01 -8.60
N LEU A 149 0.96 23.34 -7.53
CA LEU A 149 0.08 22.86 -6.46
C LEU A 149 -0.61 24.03 -5.75
N ALA A 150 0.12 25.10 -5.44
CA ALA A 150 -0.43 26.30 -4.81
C ALA A 150 -1.47 27.00 -5.71
N SER A 151 -1.18 27.18 -7.00
CA SER A 151 -2.09 27.84 -7.95
C SER A 151 -3.39 27.05 -8.18
N ARG A 152 -3.35 25.73 -8.00
CA ARG A 152 -4.52 24.85 -8.09
C ARG A 152 -5.30 24.73 -6.78
N ASN A 153 -4.84 25.39 -5.71
CA ASN A 153 -5.47 25.34 -4.39
C ASN A 153 -5.73 23.90 -3.91
N VAL A 154 -4.72 23.04 -4.01
CA VAL A 154 -4.86 21.60 -3.74
C VAL A 154 -5.36 21.27 -2.32
N ILE A 155 -5.17 22.17 -1.36
CA ILE A 155 -5.71 22.03 -0.01
C ILE A 155 -7.24 22.15 -0.04
N LYS A 156 -7.79 23.12 -0.79
CA LYS A 156 -9.24 23.25 -0.98
C LYS A 156 -9.82 22.08 -1.76
N GLU A 157 -9.13 21.63 -2.80
CA GLU A 157 -9.52 20.44 -3.58
C GLU A 157 -9.59 19.19 -2.70
N TYR A 158 -8.63 19.01 -1.77
CA TYR A 158 -8.68 17.94 -0.78
C TYR A 158 -9.92 18.05 0.12
N GLU A 159 -10.21 19.22 0.68
CA GLU A 159 -11.38 19.39 1.56
C GLU A 159 -12.71 19.13 0.82
N ASP A 160 -12.81 19.59 -0.43
CA ASP A 160 -14.00 19.35 -1.27
C ASP A 160 -14.15 17.87 -1.62
N LEU A 161 -13.05 17.21 -1.99
CA LEU A 161 -13.04 15.78 -2.28
C LEU A 161 -13.41 14.96 -1.04
N LYS A 162 -12.86 15.31 0.13
CA LYS A 162 -13.19 14.65 1.41
C LYS A 162 -14.70 14.67 1.65
N VAL A 163 -15.34 15.84 1.52
CA VAL A 163 -16.80 15.99 1.67
C VAL A 163 -17.57 15.21 0.60
N ALA A 164 -17.08 15.15 -0.64
CA ALA A 164 -17.71 14.38 -1.71
C ALA A 164 -17.64 12.87 -1.45
N LEU A 165 -16.49 12.35 -1.01
CA LEU A 165 -16.28 10.93 -0.75
C LEU A 165 -17.05 10.44 0.49
N GLU A 166 -17.19 11.28 1.53
CA GLU A 166 -18.04 10.96 2.68
C GLU A 166 -19.50 10.68 2.27
N LYS A 167 -20.01 11.37 1.24
CA LYS A 167 -21.38 11.18 0.72
C LYS A 167 -21.53 9.91 -0.12
N MET A 168 -20.44 9.32 -0.62
CA MET A 168 -20.51 8.09 -1.42
C MET A 168 -20.84 6.86 -0.58
N ASN A 169 -20.65 6.92 0.74
CA ASN A 169 -20.90 5.80 1.66
C ASN A 169 -20.19 4.50 1.22
N SER A 170 -18.94 4.60 0.76
CA SER A 170 -18.13 3.41 0.49
C SER A 170 -18.03 2.56 1.76
N LEU A 171 -18.02 1.23 1.60
CA LEU A 171 -18.01 0.34 2.74
C LEU A 171 -16.71 0.48 3.52
N THR A 172 -16.82 0.59 4.85
CA THR A 172 -15.66 0.57 5.73
C THR A 172 -15.20 -0.87 5.98
N VAL A 173 -13.93 -1.14 5.71
CA VAL A 173 -13.28 -2.47 5.81
C VAL A 173 -11.89 -2.32 6.40
N TYR A 174 -11.23 -3.42 6.75
CA TYR A 174 -9.81 -3.38 7.10
C TYR A 174 -8.98 -3.32 5.81
N CYS A 175 -8.36 -2.17 5.55
CA CYS A 175 -7.62 -1.88 4.32
C CYS A 175 -6.12 -2.10 4.51
N HIS A 176 -5.43 -2.47 3.43
CA HIS A 176 -3.98 -2.45 3.35
C HIS A 176 -3.44 -1.02 3.20
N ASN A 177 -4.12 -0.22 2.38
CA ASN A 177 -3.84 1.17 1.98
C ASN A 177 -2.60 1.37 1.09
N ASP A 178 -1.78 0.35 0.86
CA ASP A 178 -0.59 0.41 -0.01
C ASP A 178 -0.38 -0.87 -0.83
N VAL A 179 -1.38 -1.28 -1.62
CA VAL A 179 -1.33 -2.50 -2.45
C VAL A 179 -0.56 -2.26 -3.76
N GLN A 180 0.71 -1.89 -3.63
CA GLN A 180 1.65 -1.75 -4.76
C GLN A 180 2.35 -3.07 -5.11
N GLU A 181 2.99 -3.13 -6.28
CA GLU A 181 3.67 -4.32 -6.80
C GLU A 181 4.77 -4.86 -5.86
N GLY A 182 5.47 -3.95 -5.17
CA GLY A 182 6.50 -4.29 -4.18
C GLY A 182 5.96 -5.02 -2.95
N ASN A 183 4.68 -4.83 -2.63
CA ASN A 183 4.02 -5.42 -1.46
C ASN A 183 3.25 -6.71 -1.79
N LEU A 184 3.38 -7.20 -3.02
CA LEU A 184 2.72 -8.41 -3.52
C LEU A 184 3.78 -9.45 -3.91
N LEU A 185 3.98 -10.45 -3.04
CA LEU A 185 4.97 -11.49 -3.25
C LEU A 185 4.37 -12.71 -3.96
N VAL A 186 4.92 -13.07 -5.12
CA VAL A 186 4.61 -14.33 -5.80
C VAL A 186 5.33 -15.47 -5.10
N LEU A 187 4.53 -16.40 -4.57
CA LEU A 187 5.00 -17.57 -3.86
C LEU A 187 5.32 -18.71 -4.85
N PRO A 188 6.34 -19.53 -4.57
CA PRO A 188 6.70 -20.64 -5.43
C PRO A 188 5.62 -21.71 -5.42
N SER A 189 5.55 -22.52 -6.48
CA SER A 189 4.46 -23.48 -6.70
C SER A 189 4.35 -24.59 -5.63
N ASN A 190 5.44 -24.83 -4.90
CA ASN A 190 5.52 -25.79 -3.80
C ASN A 190 5.15 -25.19 -2.43
N TYR A 191 4.86 -23.88 -2.37
CA TYR A 191 4.26 -23.29 -1.18
C TYR A 191 2.86 -23.88 -1.02
N SER A 192 2.52 -24.37 0.18
CA SER A 192 1.31 -25.17 0.47
C SER A 192 -0.02 -24.38 0.38
N SER A 193 -0.20 -23.62 -0.70
CA SER A 193 -1.34 -22.77 -0.99
C SER A 193 -1.88 -23.10 -2.39
N PRO A 194 -3.21 -23.07 -2.60
CA PRO A 194 -3.81 -23.20 -3.93
C PRO A 194 -3.20 -22.21 -4.93
N GLN A 195 -3.20 -22.52 -6.24
CA GLN A 195 -2.64 -21.63 -7.27
C GLN A 195 -3.24 -20.21 -7.24
N LEU A 196 -4.54 -20.09 -6.94
CA LEU A 196 -5.24 -18.80 -6.79
C LEU A 196 -4.81 -18.00 -5.55
N GLU A 197 -4.01 -18.61 -4.66
CA GLU A 197 -3.54 -18.01 -3.41
C GLU A 197 -2.03 -17.79 -3.37
N GLN A 198 -1.32 -18.01 -4.48
CA GLN A 198 0.15 -17.85 -4.60
C GLN A 198 0.63 -16.39 -4.61
N ILE A 199 -0.17 -15.47 -4.07
CA ILE A 199 0.25 -14.10 -3.78
C ILE A 199 0.13 -13.90 -2.27
N MET A 200 1.21 -13.42 -1.65
CA MET A 200 1.20 -12.93 -0.28
C MET A 200 1.28 -11.41 -0.28
N VAL A 201 0.35 -10.79 0.44
CA VAL A 201 0.41 -9.36 0.75
C VAL A 201 1.34 -9.17 1.94
N ILE A 202 2.23 -8.20 1.87
CA ILE A 202 3.17 -7.85 2.94
C ILE A 202 3.17 -6.34 3.18
N ASP A 203 3.90 -5.90 4.21
CA ASP A 203 4.13 -4.49 4.53
C ASP A 203 2.88 -3.71 4.95
N PHE A 204 2.38 -4.07 6.13
CA PHE A 204 1.11 -3.57 6.68
C PHE A 204 1.26 -2.21 7.41
N GLU A 205 2.24 -1.39 7.07
CA GLU A 205 2.55 -0.15 7.80
C GLU A 205 1.43 0.88 7.73
N TYR A 206 0.73 0.92 6.59
CA TYR A 206 -0.44 1.77 6.37
C TYR A 206 -1.76 1.07 6.67
N SER A 207 -1.75 -0.20 7.11
CA SER A 207 -2.98 -0.98 7.24
C SER A 207 -3.85 -0.51 8.42
N TYR A 208 -5.10 -0.15 8.11
CA TYR A 208 -6.07 0.30 9.09
C TYR A 208 -7.49 0.22 8.52
N TYR A 209 -8.50 0.41 9.37
CA TYR A 209 -9.87 0.56 8.87
C TYR A 209 -10.02 1.81 8.00
N GLY A 210 -10.56 1.61 6.80
CA GLY A 210 -10.72 2.62 5.77
C GLY A 210 -11.84 2.25 4.80
N TYR A 211 -12.03 3.07 3.77
CA TYR A 211 -13.01 2.80 2.72
C TYR A 211 -12.45 1.77 1.74
N ARG A 212 -13.20 0.71 1.41
CA ARG A 212 -12.79 -0.27 0.39
C ARG A 212 -12.51 0.38 -0.97
N GLY A 213 -13.27 1.44 -1.29
CA GLY A 213 -13.07 2.22 -2.50
C GLY A 213 -11.68 2.84 -2.54
N TYR A 214 -11.15 3.31 -1.40
CA TYR A 214 -9.78 3.81 -1.32
C TYR A 214 -8.75 2.74 -1.57
N ASP A 215 -8.85 1.58 -0.92
CA ASP A 215 -7.82 0.54 -1.06
C ASP A 215 -7.77 0.00 -2.50
N ILE A 216 -8.93 -0.23 -3.11
CA ILE A 216 -9.04 -0.68 -4.51
C ILE A 216 -8.63 0.44 -5.48
N GLY A 217 -9.09 1.66 -5.25
CA GLY A 217 -8.73 2.83 -6.06
C GLY A 217 -7.23 3.13 -6.02
N ASN A 218 -6.61 2.97 -4.86
CA ASN A 218 -5.17 3.06 -4.69
C ASN A 218 -4.45 1.98 -5.50
N HIS A 219 -4.89 0.72 -5.40
CA HIS A 219 -4.31 -0.36 -6.21
C HIS A 219 -4.39 -0.08 -7.71
N PHE A 220 -5.48 0.54 -8.20
CA PHE A 220 -5.59 0.97 -9.59
C PHE A 220 -4.61 2.09 -9.95
N CYS A 221 -4.29 3.00 -9.02
CA CYS A 221 -3.22 4.00 -9.22
C CYS A 221 -1.83 3.36 -9.31
N GLU A 222 -1.59 2.21 -8.67
CA GLU A 222 -0.30 1.50 -8.80
C GLU A 222 -0.11 0.87 -10.19
N PHE A 223 -1.15 0.84 -11.04
CA PHE A 223 -0.99 0.41 -12.43
C PHE A 223 -0.18 1.43 -13.24
N ILE A 224 -0.15 2.69 -12.84
CA ILE A 224 0.49 3.76 -13.61
C ILE A 224 1.82 4.20 -13.01
N MET A 225 2.17 3.71 -11.83
CA MET A 225 3.37 4.10 -11.10
C MET A 225 4.29 2.90 -10.94
N GLN A 226 5.55 3.05 -11.33
CA GLN A 226 6.60 2.06 -11.06
C GLN A 226 7.61 2.68 -10.11
N ASN A 227 7.58 2.26 -8.85
CA ASN A 227 8.37 2.89 -7.78
C ASN A 227 9.87 2.55 -7.85
N VAL A 228 10.25 1.53 -8.63
CA VAL A 228 11.64 1.14 -8.88
C VAL A 228 11.85 0.95 -10.38
N SER A 229 12.65 1.84 -10.98
CA SER A 229 12.94 1.85 -12.41
C SER A 229 14.41 2.19 -12.67
N ASP A 230 14.95 1.66 -13.76
CA ASP A 230 16.29 2.03 -14.27
C ASP A 230 16.28 3.38 -15.01
N LYS A 231 15.11 4.04 -15.11
CA LYS A 231 14.99 5.41 -15.64
C LYS A 231 15.75 6.42 -14.76
N PRO A 232 16.16 7.59 -15.30
CA PRO A 232 17.00 8.55 -14.58
C PRO A 232 16.46 9.03 -13.22
N LEU A 233 15.13 9.02 -13.03
CA LEU A 233 14.49 9.45 -11.79
C LEU A 233 14.30 8.31 -10.77
N GLY A 234 14.67 7.07 -11.12
CA GLY A 234 14.49 5.90 -10.27
C GLY A 234 13.06 5.36 -10.20
N PHE A 235 12.10 6.04 -10.86
CA PHE A 235 10.70 5.62 -10.99
C PHE A 235 10.22 5.82 -12.44
N ASP A 236 9.09 5.20 -12.78
CA ASP A 236 8.38 5.40 -14.04
C ASP A 236 6.91 5.76 -13.80
N TYR A 237 6.33 6.53 -14.71
CA TYR A 237 4.95 6.97 -14.67
C TYR A 237 4.34 6.89 -16.08
N ASP A 238 3.23 6.18 -16.21
CA ASP A 238 2.47 6.10 -17.47
C ASP A 238 0.95 6.13 -17.20
N PRO A 239 0.30 7.31 -17.32
CA PRO A 239 -1.13 7.44 -17.07
C PRO A 239 -1.98 6.64 -18.07
N GLY A 240 -1.44 6.31 -19.25
CA GLY A 240 -2.11 5.48 -20.25
C GLY A 240 -2.31 4.03 -19.80
N CYS A 241 -1.66 3.63 -18.71
CA CYS A 241 -1.74 2.29 -18.14
C CYS A 241 -2.78 2.13 -17.02
N TYR A 242 -3.56 3.16 -16.69
CA TYR A 242 -4.65 3.04 -15.71
C TYR A 242 -5.62 1.93 -16.17
N PRO A 243 -6.15 1.08 -15.28
CA PRO A 243 -6.89 -0.11 -15.70
C PRO A 243 -8.06 0.28 -16.60
N THR A 244 -8.17 -0.41 -17.73
CA THR A 244 -9.31 -0.26 -18.65
C THR A 244 -10.60 -0.68 -17.95
N HIS A 245 -11.76 -0.22 -18.44
CA HIS A 245 -13.05 -0.66 -17.90
C HIS A 245 -13.19 -2.19 -17.86
N GLN A 246 -12.65 -2.89 -18.86
CA GLN A 246 -12.64 -4.36 -18.89
C GLN A 246 -11.82 -4.97 -17.73
N GLN A 247 -10.63 -4.42 -17.44
CA GLN A 247 -9.83 -4.86 -16.31
C GLN A 247 -10.51 -4.53 -14.98
N GLN A 248 -11.09 -3.34 -14.84
CA GLN A 248 -11.83 -2.95 -13.63
C GLN A 248 -13.03 -3.88 -13.39
N MET A 249 -13.74 -4.26 -14.45
CA MET A 249 -14.84 -5.22 -14.38
C MET A 249 -14.38 -6.60 -13.93
N ALA A 250 -13.33 -7.15 -14.57
CA ALA A 250 -12.77 -8.44 -14.19
C ALA A 250 -12.28 -8.45 -12.73
N PHE A 251 -11.65 -7.37 -12.27
CA PHE A 251 -11.24 -7.22 -10.87
C PHE A 251 -12.45 -7.19 -9.93
N ALA A 252 -13.46 -6.37 -10.22
CA ALA A 252 -14.64 -6.22 -9.38
C ALA A 252 -15.44 -7.52 -9.28
N GLU A 253 -15.61 -8.25 -10.38
CA GLU A 253 -16.24 -9.58 -10.40
C GLU A 253 -15.47 -10.58 -9.55
N ALA A 254 -14.15 -10.68 -9.75
CA ALA A 254 -13.30 -11.59 -8.96
C ALA A 254 -13.34 -11.28 -7.46
N TYR A 255 -13.29 -9.99 -7.10
CA TYR A 255 -13.41 -9.51 -5.73
C TYR A 255 -14.77 -9.91 -5.11
N LEU A 256 -15.88 -9.56 -5.77
CA LEU A 256 -17.23 -9.81 -5.24
C LEU A 256 -17.59 -11.29 -5.20
N ASN A 257 -17.12 -12.08 -6.18
CA ASN A 257 -17.27 -13.53 -6.18
C ASN A 257 -16.53 -14.15 -4.99
N CYS A 258 -15.29 -13.71 -4.72
CA CYS A 258 -14.54 -14.16 -3.56
C CYS A 258 -15.27 -13.83 -2.24
N ILE A 259 -15.79 -12.61 -2.09
CA ILE A 259 -16.62 -12.27 -0.93
C ILE A 259 -17.81 -13.22 -0.81
N SER A 260 -18.55 -13.44 -1.90
CA SER A 260 -19.72 -14.32 -1.89
C SER A 260 -19.38 -15.76 -1.45
N GLU A 261 -18.26 -16.30 -1.94
CA GLU A 261 -17.77 -17.62 -1.56
C GLU A 261 -17.38 -17.69 -0.08
N GLU A 262 -16.61 -16.73 0.43
CA GLU A 262 -16.18 -16.70 1.83
C GLU A 262 -17.37 -16.58 2.79
N LEU A 263 -18.39 -15.77 2.44
CA LEU A 263 -19.62 -15.65 3.22
C LEU A 263 -20.47 -16.93 3.20
N LYS A 264 -20.55 -17.61 2.05
CA LYS A 264 -21.23 -18.92 1.95
C LYS A 264 -20.50 -19.99 2.76
N ASN A 265 -19.18 -20.07 2.66
CA ASN A 265 -18.37 -21.04 3.38
C ASN A 265 -18.44 -20.87 4.90
N SER A 266 -18.59 -19.63 5.37
CA SER A 266 -18.75 -19.31 6.79
C SER A 266 -20.21 -19.31 7.28
N ASN A 267 -21.19 -19.51 6.38
CA ASN A 267 -22.62 -19.33 6.65
C ASN A 267 -22.96 -17.95 7.27
N ASP A 268 -22.21 -16.91 6.92
CA ASP A 268 -22.35 -15.56 7.49
C ASP A 268 -23.17 -14.64 6.58
N SER A 269 -24.49 -14.89 6.55
CA SER A 269 -25.43 -14.03 5.82
C SER A 269 -25.55 -12.61 6.39
N SER A 270 -25.09 -12.39 7.63
CA SER A 270 -25.12 -11.07 8.28
C SER A 270 -24.23 -10.04 7.59
N ARG A 271 -23.22 -10.51 6.86
CA ARG A 271 -22.26 -9.70 6.11
C ARG A 271 -22.59 -9.54 4.63
N ASN A 272 -23.81 -9.89 4.20
CA ASN A 272 -24.25 -9.69 2.81
C ASN A 272 -24.17 -8.22 2.35
N TYR A 273 -24.10 -7.24 3.26
CA TYR A 273 -23.84 -5.83 2.93
C TYR A 273 -22.46 -5.57 2.29
N PHE A 274 -21.54 -6.55 2.30
CA PHE A 274 -20.31 -6.48 1.52
C PHE A 274 -20.56 -6.60 0.01
N LEU A 275 -21.65 -7.25 -0.40
CA LEU A 275 -21.98 -7.47 -1.81
C LEU A 275 -22.62 -6.21 -2.41
N THR A 276 -22.30 -5.96 -3.67
CA THR A 276 -22.85 -4.86 -4.49
C THR A 276 -22.74 -5.26 -5.98
N SER A 277 -23.12 -4.37 -6.91
CA SER A 277 -22.81 -4.60 -8.32
C SER A 277 -21.34 -4.28 -8.63
N PRO A 278 -20.71 -4.96 -9.60
CA PRO A 278 -19.38 -4.60 -10.07
C PRO A 278 -19.25 -3.11 -10.45
N ASP A 279 -20.22 -2.54 -11.18
CA ASP A 279 -20.24 -1.11 -11.53
C ASP A 279 -20.21 -0.18 -10.32
N SER A 280 -20.91 -0.53 -9.24
CA SER A 280 -20.91 0.28 -8.02
C SER A 280 -19.55 0.24 -7.33
N LEU A 281 -18.92 -0.92 -7.27
CA LEU A 281 -17.57 -1.08 -6.71
C LEU A 281 -16.53 -0.32 -7.53
N ILE A 282 -16.63 -0.40 -8.86
CA ILE A 282 -15.79 0.36 -9.79
C ILE A 282 -15.96 1.86 -9.58
N LYS A 283 -17.20 2.32 -9.42
CA LYS A 283 -17.49 3.73 -9.12
C LYS A 283 -16.85 4.17 -7.81
N GLU A 284 -16.96 3.38 -6.74
CA GLU A 284 -16.29 3.64 -5.47
C GLU A 284 -14.77 3.77 -5.67
N ALA A 285 -14.15 2.79 -6.34
CA ALA A 285 -12.71 2.77 -6.59
C ALA A 285 -12.22 4.00 -7.36
N ASN A 286 -12.86 4.34 -8.49
CA ASN A 286 -12.44 5.46 -9.33
C ASN A 286 -12.64 6.84 -8.70
N HIS A 287 -13.60 7.01 -7.78
CA HIS A 287 -13.72 8.28 -7.07
C HIS A 287 -12.66 8.39 -5.99
N HIS A 288 -12.39 7.29 -5.28
CA HIS A 288 -11.37 7.28 -4.24
C HIS A 288 -9.93 7.25 -4.79
N SER A 289 -9.69 6.86 -6.05
CA SER A 289 -8.37 6.98 -6.68
C SER A 289 -7.89 8.45 -6.74
N LEU A 290 -8.82 9.41 -6.84
CA LEU A 290 -8.52 10.84 -6.70
C LEU A 290 -7.91 11.16 -5.33
N MET A 291 -8.42 10.54 -4.27
CA MET A 291 -7.87 10.69 -2.91
C MET A 291 -6.52 10.01 -2.77
N SER A 292 -6.29 8.87 -3.45
CA SER A 292 -4.97 8.24 -3.50
C SER A 292 -3.92 9.18 -4.10
N HIS A 293 -4.21 9.82 -5.23
CA HIS A 293 -3.31 10.81 -5.83
C HIS A 293 -3.00 11.98 -4.91
N LEU A 294 -4.01 12.58 -4.25
CA LEU A 294 -3.80 13.66 -3.29
C LEU A 294 -2.98 13.20 -2.08
N PHE A 295 -3.31 12.03 -1.54
CA PHE A 295 -2.62 11.46 -0.38
C PHE A 295 -1.13 11.26 -0.66
N TRP A 296 -0.79 10.56 -1.75
CA TRP A 296 0.61 10.28 -2.08
C TRP A 296 1.36 11.52 -2.58
N GLY A 297 0.64 12.47 -3.20
CA GLY A 297 1.19 13.79 -3.51
C GLY A 297 1.58 14.56 -2.26
N PHE A 298 0.70 14.63 -1.27
CA PHE A 298 0.97 15.32 0.00
C PHE A 298 2.04 14.60 0.81
N TRP A 299 2.02 13.26 0.80
CA TRP A 299 3.09 12.44 1.33
C TRP A 299 4.43 12.83 0.68
N GLY A 300 4.51 12.92 -0.65
CA GLY A 300 5.75 13.29 -1.34
C GLY A 300 6.30 14.66 -0.93
N VAL A 301 5.43 15.66 -0.75
CA VAL A 301 5.86 16.97 -0.22
C VAL A 301 6.35 16.85 1.23
N ALA A 302 5.65 16.12 2.08
CA ALA A 302 6.10 15.91 3.46
C ALA A 302 7.44 15.17 3.51
N GLN A 303 7.62 14.12 2.68
CA GLN A 303 8.86 13.34 2.60
C GLN A 303 10.05 14.17 2.16
N HIS A 304 9.87 15.20 1.32
CA HIS A 304 10.95 16.11 0.97
C HIS A 304 11.61 16.77 2.19
N TYR A 305 10.84 17.02 3.25
CA TYR A 305 11.36 17.60 4.50
C TYR A 305 11.73 16.58 5.56
N LEU A 306 11.15 15.38 5.50
CA LEU A 306 11.24 14.38 6.57
C LEU A 306 12.19 13.22 6.24
N SER A 307 12.40 12.92 4.96
CA SER A 307 13.11 11.72 4.52
C SER A 307 14.59 11.99 4.29
N HIS A 308 15.40 11.01 4.68
CA HIS A 308 16.82 10.93 4.35
C HIS A 308 17.11 9.95 3.22
N ILE A 309 16.07 9.34 2.64
CA ILE A 309 16.21 8.43 1.50
C ILE A 309 16.46 9.27 0.25
N ASP A 310 17.48 8.88 -0.52
CA ASP A 310 17.81 9.50 -1.80
C ASP A 310 16.77 9.10 -2.87
N PHE A 311 15.62 9.77 -2.83
CA PHE A 311 14.51 9.61 -3.75
C PHE A 311 13.91 10.98 -4.11
N PRO A 312 13.59 11.25 -5.39
CA PRO A 312 13.13 12.57 -5.82
C PRO A 312 11.64 12.80 -5.52
N PHE A 313 11.29 12.86 -4.23
CA PHE A 313 9.89 12.90 -3.74
C PHE A 313 9.01 13.99 -4.34
N LEU A 314 9.53 15.21 -4.54
CA LEU A 314 8.77 16.30 -5.15
C LEU A 314 8.55 16.08 -6.65
N VAL A 315 9.56 15.57 -7.34
CA VAL A 315 9.52 15.32 -8.78
C VAL A 315 8.52 14.21 -9.10
N ARG A 316 8.35 13.21 -8.22
CA ARG A 316 7.31 12.17 -8.34
C ARG A 316 5.88 12.72 -8.46
N ILE A 317 5.61 13.93 -7.95
CA ILE A 317 4.27 14.54 -7.93
C ILE A 317 3.95 15.25 -9.24
N ASP A 318 4.95 15.42 -10.09
CA ASP A 318 4.87 16.25 -11.28
C ASP A 318 4.05 15.58 -12.39
N SER A 319 2.92 16.19 -12.70
CA SER A 319 2.00 15.75 -13.76
C SER A 319 2.55 15.88 -15.19
N ASN A 320 3.75 16.45 -15.39
CA ASN A 320 4.34 16.67 -16.71
C ASN A 320 5.47 15.68 -17.05
N ILE A 321 5.68 14.66 -16.22
CA ILE A 321 6.71 13.62 -16.42
C ILE A 321 6.16 12.47 -17.25
#